data_AF-A0A9W6DRX7-F1
#
_entry.id   AF-A0A9W6DRX7-F1
#
_cell.length_a   1.000
_cell.length_b   1.000
_cell.length_c   1.000
_cell.angle_alpha   90.00
_cell.angle_beta   90.00
_cell.angle_gamma   90.00
#
_symmetry.space_group_name_H-M   'P 1'
#
loop_
_entity.id
_entity.type
_entity.pdbx_description
1 polymer ?
#
loop_
_entity_poly.entity_id
_entity_poly.type
_entity_poly.pdbx_seq_one_letter_code
_entity_poly.pdbx_strand_id
1 'polypeptide(L)'
;MATAVSTAHLPSHDVVTGRPPSSETKVLPSGRISYIWMLSDTERSHIAQMLNVDSKETLAKTKINNIVTYSFGTASEITLSGTYMKQDREICRTCGKYMGLDDLVHNAKYGSVHSPDFMLDILRNGPKSGETFPHIVFCSRCTTQFQALAWWDDPQNPGQVWKHDP
;
A
#
# COMPACT_ATOMS: atom_id res chain seq x y z
N MET A 1 10.15 -6.10 -22.28
CA MET A 1 11.43 -6.34 -21.58
C MET A 1 11.28 -5.77 -20.17
N ALA A 2 11.42 -6.59 -19.14
CA ALA A 2 11.34 -6.13 -17.75
C ALA A 2 12.65 -5.41 -17.39
N THR A 3 12.59 -4.10 -17.16
CA THR A 3 13.75 -3.34 -16.71
C THR A 3 14.07 -3.77 -15.28
N ALA A 4 15.24 -4.37 -15.06
CA ALA A 4 15.69 -4.76 -13.74
C ALA A 4 15.96 -3.51 -12.90
N VAL A 5 15.23 -3.34 -11.79
CA VAL A 5 15.56 -2.35 -10.76
C VAL A 5 16.85 -2.81 -10.09
N SER A 6 17.92 -2.04 -10.25
CA SER A 6 19.17 -2.28 -9.50
C SER A 6 18.90 -2.10 -8.01
N THR A 7 19.12 -3.15 -7.22
CA THR A 7 18.93 -3.14 -5.76
C THR A 7 19.92 -2.26 -5.03
N ALA A 8 20.99 -1.83 -5.69
CA ALA A 8 22.11 -1.11 -5.08
C ALA A 8 21.75 0.32 -4.59
N HIS A 9 20.51 0.78 -4.73
CA HIS A 9 20.11 2.17 -4.46
C HIS A 9 18.77 2.37 -3.73
N LEU A 10 18.09 1.30 -3.31
CA LEU A 10 16.85 1.48 -2.55
C LEU A 10 17.17 1.84 -1.09
N PRO A 11 16.68 2.96 -0.55
CA PRO A 11 16.91 3.32 0.85
C PRO A 11 16.10 2.40 1.77
N SER A 12 16.64 2.01 2.92
CA SER A 12 15.87 1.34 3.98
C SER A 12 15.13 2.37 4.82
N HIS A 13 13.86 2.13 5.12
CA HIS A 13 13.06 2.92 6.06
C HIS A 13 12.76 2.07 7.30
N ASP A 14 13.19 2.49 8.49
CA ASP A 14 12.87 1.75 9.72
C ASP A 14 11.44 2.03 10.21
N VAL A 15 10.47 1.65 9.38
CA VAL A 15 9.04 1.68 9.70
C VAL A 15 8.62 0.29 10.14
N VAL A 16 8.17 0.19 11.40
CA VAL A 16 7.59 -1.03 11.94
C VAL A 16 6.11 -1.06 11.62
N THR A 17 5.71 -1.87 10.66
CA THR A 17 4.30 -2.22 10.46
C THR A 17 3.95 -3.41 11.33
N GLY A 18 2.79 -3.33 12.02
CA GLY A 18 2.25 -4.46 12.75
C GLY A 18 1.82 -5.60 11.82
N ARG A 19 1.36 -6.72 12.39
CA ARG A 19 0.74 -7.79 11.62
C ARG A 19 -0.56 -7.26 11.00
N PRO A 20 -0.72 -7.27 9.66
CA PRO A 20 -1.99 -6.90 9.04
C PRO A 20 -3.06 -7.96 9.34
N PRO A 21 -4.35 -7.62 9.20
CA PRO A 21 -5.40 -8.63 9.21
C PRO A 21 -5.17 -9.65 8.08
N SER A 22 -5.65 -10.87 8.25
CA SER A 22 -5.65 -11.86 7.16
C SER A 22 -6.38 -11.30 5.96
N SER A 23 -5.84 -11.51 4.76
CA SER A 23 -6.48 -11.02 3.54
C SER A 23 -7.82 -11.72 3.33
N GLU A 24 -8.89 -10.95 3.19
CA GLU A 24 -10.15 -11.47 2.67
C GLU A 24 -9.98 -11.83 1.18
N THR A 25 -10.73 -12.82 0.71
CA THR A 25 -10.68 -13.24 -0.69
C THR A 25 -11.99 -12.95 -1.41
N LYS A 26 -11.91 -12.46 -2.65
CA LYS A 26 -13.06 -12.22 -3.52
C LYS A 26 -12.92 -13.00 -4.82
N VAL A 27 -13.95 -13.74 -5.20
CA VAL A 27 -14.03 -14.37 -6.52
C VAL A 27 -14.45 -13.31 -7.54
N LEU A 28 -13.62 -13.06 -8.54
CA LEU A 28 -13.90 -12.15 -9.64
C LEU A 28 -14.84 -12.81 -10.66
N PRO A 29 -15.52 -12.05 -11.54
CA PRO A 29 -16.37 -12.64 -12.58
C PRO A 29 -15.61 -13.58 -13.54
N SER A 30 -14.29 -13.39 -13.66
CA SER A 30 -13.39 -14.32 -14.36
C SER A 30 -13.21 -15.69 -13.70
N GLY A 31 -13.77 -15.93 -12.51
CA GLY A 31 -13.57 -17.13 -11.70
C GLY A 31 -12.25 -17.15 -10.91
N ARG A 32 -11.38 -16.16 -11.10
CA ARG A 32 -10.13 -16.02 -10.33
C ARG A 32 -10.38 -15.46 -8.94
N ILE A 33 -9.53 -15.84 -8.00
CA ILE A 33 -9.54 -15.32 -6.62
C ILE A 33 -8.60 -14.11 -6.54
N SER A 34 -9.10 -13.03 -5.97
CA SER A 34 -8.34 -11.84 -5.60
C SER A 34 -8.26 -11.72 -4.07
N TYR A 35 -7.15 -11.19 -3.57
CA TYR A 35 -6.86 -10.98 -2.16
C TYR A 35 -6.97 -9.50 -1.82
N ILE A 36 -7.69 -9.17 -0.77
CA ILE A 36 -7.89 -7.80 -0.31
C ILE A 36 -6.83 -7.49 0.74
N TRP A 37 -5.86 -6.66 0.37
CA TRP A 37 -4.85 -6.16 1.28
C TRP A 37 -5.34 -4.88 1.93
N MET A 38 -5.83 -4.99 3.16
CA MET A 38 -6.19 -3.81 3.96
C MET A 38 -4.93 -3.05 4.37
N LEU A 39 -4.94 -1.73 4.22
CA LEU A 39 -3.87 -0.85 4.64
C LEU A 39 -4.05 -0.50 6.12
N SER A 40 -2.97 -0.60 6.89
CA SER A 40 -2.93 -0.04 8.25
C SER A 40 -2.70 1.48 8.22
N ASP A 41 -2.97 2.17 9.33
CA ASP A 41 -2.63 3.58 9.48
C ASP A 41 -1.13 3.82 9.31
N THR A 42 -0.30 2.91 9.81
CA THR A 42 1.16 2.97 9.63
C THR A 42 1.55 2.84 8.16
N GLU A 43 0.92 1.93 7.41
CA GLU A 43 1.17 1.76 5.97
C GLU A 43 0.76 3.03 5.20
N ARG A 44 -0.42 3.59 5.49
CA ARG A 44 -0.90 4.85 4.88
C ARG A 44 0.01 6.04 5.20
N SER A 45 0.45 6.18 6.44
CA SER A 45 1.34 7.27 6.87
C SER A 45 2.72 7.14 6.25
N HIS A 46 3.25 5.91 6.14
CA HIS A 46 4.51 5.64 5.47
C HIS A 46 4.46 6.02 3.98
N ILE A 47 3.39 5.62 3.27
CA ILE A 47 3.17 6.02 1.88
C ILE A 47 3.08 7.54 1.74
N ALA A 48 2.34 8.21 2.63
CA ALA A 48 2.20 9.67 2.59
C ALA A 48 3.55 10.39 2.76
N GLN A 49 4.35 9.97 3.74
CA GLN A 49 5.71 10.48 3.93
C GLN A 49 6.59 10.24 2.70
N MET A 50 6.52 9.05 2.08
CA MET A 50 7.26 8.77 0.86
C MET A 50 6.83 9.67 -0.30
N LEU A 51 5.55 9.99 -0.44
CA LEU A 51 5.08 10.79 -1.57
C LEU A 51 5.04 12.29 -1.27
N ASN A 52 5.58 12.72 -0.13
CA ASN A 52 5.56 14.11 0.35
C ASN A 52 4.14 14.72 0.29
N VAL A 53 3.13 13.93 0.64
CA VAL A 53 1.76 14.44 0.81
C VAL A 53 1.51 14.65 2.29
N ASP A 54 1.11 15.87 2.64
CA ASP A 54 0.89 16.26 4.03
C ASP A 54 -0.13 15.32 4.69
N SER A 55 0.24 14.72 5.80
CA SER A 55 -0.76 14.22 6.74
C SER A 55 -1.36 15.43 7.43
N LYS A 56 -2.64 15.72 7.19
CA LYS A 56 -3.30 16.82 7.89
C LYS A 56 -3.41 16.42 9.36
N GLU A 57 -2.84 17.23 10.24
CA GLU A 57 -3.14 17.12 11.67
C GLU A 57 -4.64 17.36 11.84
N THR A 58 -5.33 16.31 12.23
CA THR A 58 -6.77 16.33 12.49
C THR A 58 -6.99 16.21 13.97
N LEU A 59 -7.76 17.16 14.50
CA LEU A 59 -8.21 17.15 15.87
C LEU A 59 -9.48 16.29 15.93
N ALA A 60 -9.36 15.04 16.34
CA ALA A 60 -10.52 14.20 16.58
C ALA A 60 -11.14 14.58 17.94
N LYS A 61 -12.44 14.87 17.94
CA LYS A 61 -13.24 15.18 19.13
C LYS A 61 -14.11 13.99 19.48
N THR A 62 -13.83 13.33 20.60
CA THR A 62 -14.62 12.19 21.09
C THR A 62 -15.34 12.60 22.38
N LYS A 63 -16.62 12.20 22.53
CA LYS A 63 -17.39 12.41 23.76
C LYS A 63 -17.63 11.06 24.43
N ILE A 64 -17.07 10.84 25.62
CA ILE A 64 -17.26 9.63 26.43
C ILE A 64 -17.84 10.08 27.77
N ASN A 65 -19.04 9.60 28.13
CA ASN A 65 -19.67 9.87 29.43
C ASN A 65 -19.64 11.37 29.83
N ASN A 66 -20.02 12.25 28.90
CA ASN A 66 -20.00 13.72 29.04
C ASN A 66 -18.62 14.40 29.15
N ILE A 67 -17.53 13.66 29.02
CA ILE A 67 -16.18 14.20 28.87
C ILE A 67 -15.89 14.35 27.38
N VAL A 68 -15.46 15.54 26.97
CA VAL A 68 -14.96 15.80 25.62
C VAL A 68 -13.44 15.63 25.64
N THR A 69 -12.93 14.67 24.89
CA THR A 69 -11.50 14.46 24.68
C THR A 69 -11.12 14.89 23.27
N TYR A 70 -9.94 15.48 23.16
CA TYR A 70 -9.33 15.82 21.88
C TYR A 70 -8.09 14.95 21.69
N SER A 71 -7.97 14.32 20.54
CA SER A 71 -6.77 13.58 20.16
C SER A 71 -6.24 14.11 18.83
N PHE A 72 -4.95 14.40 18.80
CA PHE A 72 -4.26 14.69 17.55
C PHE A 72 -4.04 13.38 16.81
N GLY A 73 -4.61 13.28 15.62
CA GLY A 73 -4.39 12.18 14.69
C GLY A 73 -3.90 12.73 13.36
N THR A 74 -2.98 12.04 12.72
CA THR A 74 -2.54 12.33 11.35
C THR A 74 -3.52 11.65 10.39
N ALA A 75 -4.45 12.40 9.79
CA ALA A 75 -5.24 11.87 8.69
C ALA A 75 -4.35 11.87 7.43
N SER A 76 -3.94 10.69 6.98
CA SER A 76 -3.21 10.56 5.72
C SER A 76 -4.12 10.98 4.56
N GLU A 77 -3.61 11.80 3.62
CA GLU A 77 -4.31 12.06 2.35
C GLU A 77 -4.47 10.80 1.49
N ILE A 78 -3.77 9.71 1.85
CA ILE A 78 -4.01 8.38 1.31
C ILE A 78 -5.25 7.81 2.01
N THR A 79 -6.43 8.07 1.44
CA THR A 79 -7.71 7.57 1.96
C THR A 79 -7.98 6.10 1.59
N LEU A 80 -7.00 5.44 0.98
CA LEU A 80 -7.10 4.04 0.60
C LEU A 80 -7.19 3.13 1.82
N SER A 81 -8.26 2.34 1.88
CA SER A 81 -8.44 1.36 2.95
C SER A 81 -7.93 -0.02 2.56
N GLY A 82 -7.94 -0.37 1.28
CA GLY A 82 -7.39 -1.63 0.81
C GLY A 82 -7.17 -1.69 -0.70
N THR A 83 -6.38 -2.66 -1.14
CA THR A 83 -6.11 -2.91 -2.56
C THR A 83 -6.31 -4.39 -2.92
N TYR A 84 -6.68 -4.67 -4.17
CA TYR A 84 -6.88 -6.01 -4.70
C TYR A 84 -5.57 -6.57 -5.30
N MET A 85 -5.10 -7.70 -4.81
CA MET A 85 -3.86 -8.33 -5.24
C MET A 85 -4.13 -9.77 -5.69
N LYS A 86 -3.27 -10.34 -6.53
CA LYS A 86 -3.40 -11.75 -6.97
C LYS A 86 -2.87 -12.77 -5.98
N GLN A 87 -2.28 -12.31 -4.90
CA GLN A 87 -1.64 -13.13 -3.89
C GLN A 87 -1.83 -12.54 -2.50
N ASP A 88 -1.73 -13.39 -1.48
CA ASP A 88 -1.66 -12.93 -0.10
C ASP A 88 -0.31 -12.24 0.19
N ARG A 89 -0.22 -11.55 1.32
CA ARG A 89 0.99 -10.84 1.76
C ARG A 89 2.07 -11.85 2.14
N GLU A 90 3.26 -11.73 1.55
CA GLU A 90 4.43 -12.48 1.97
C GLU A 90 5.05 -11.86 3.24
N ILE A 91 5.67 -12.68 4.10
CA ILE A 91 6.46 -12.19 5.23
C ILE A 91 7.92 -12.06 4.80
N CYS A 92 8.53 -10.90 5.04
CA CYS A 92 9.94 -10.68 4.76
C CYS A 92 10.80 -11.62 5.61
N ARG A 93 11.57 -12.50 4.95
CA ARG A 93 12.42 -13.50 5.59
C ARG A 93 13.55 -12.96 6.46
N THR A 94 13.87 -11.66 6.36
CA THR A 94 14.97 -11.03 7.11
C THR A 94 14.46 -10.26 8.31
N CYS A 95 13.47 -9.37 8.13
CA CYS A 95 13.03 -8.47 9.20
C CYS A 95 11.62 -8.76 9.74
N GLY A 96 10.92 -9.77 9.19
CA GLY A 96 9.56 -10.15 9.61
C GLY A 96 8.45 -9.19 9.19
N LYS A 97 8.76 -8.08 8.51
CA LYS A 97 7.74 -7.17 7.95
C LYS A 97 6.86 -7.91 6.94
N TYR A 98 5.55 -7.76 7.04
CA TYR A 98 4.63 -8.21 6.00
C TYR A 98 4.73 -7.29 4.77
N MET A 99 4.75 -7.90 3.59
CA MET A 99 4.65 -7.20 2.31
C MET A 99 3.40 -6.32 2.32
N GLY A 100 3.57 -5.06 1.95
CA GLY A 100 2.45 -4.12 1.85
C GLY A 100 2.51 -3.25 0.62
N LEU A 101 1.47 -2.43 0.45
CA LEU A 101 1.42 -1.48 -0.65
C LEU A 101 2.52 -0.43 -0.51
N ASP A 102 2.97 -0.17 0.72
CA ASP A 102 4.13 0.67 1.00
C ASP A 102 5.41 0.14 0.35
N ASP A 103 5.62 -1.18 0.32
CA ASP A 103 6.77 -1.77 -0.38
C ASP A 103 6.66 -1.53 -1.89
N LEU A 104 5.48 -1.68 -2.48
CA LEU A 104 5.30 -1.39 -3.92
C LEU A 104 5.59 0.08 -4.24
N VAL A 105 5.03 1.01 -3.44
CA VAL A 105 5.27 2.46 -3.59
C VAL A 105 6.74 2.80 -3.40
N HIS A 106 7.39 2.22 -2.39
CA HIS A 106 8.81 2.38 -2.12
C HIS A 106 9.67 1.98 -3.32
N ASN A 107 9.43 0.78 -3.86
CA ASN A 107 10.16 0.26 -5.02
C ASN A 107 9.93 1.11 -6.27
N ALA A 108 8.68 1.53 -6.52
CA ALA A 108 8.33 2.36 -7.66
C ALA A 108 8.98 3.76 -7.59
N LYS A 109 8.95 4.38 -6.40
CA LYS A 109 9.53 5.71 -6.15
C LYS A 109 11.05 5.67 -6.27
N TYR A 110 11.71 4.85 -5.45
CA TYR A 110 13.17 4.87 -5.34
C TYR A 110 13.85 4.13 -6.50
N GLY A 111 13.16 3.19 -7.14
CA GLY A 111 13.57 2.63 -8.42
C GLY A 111 13.35 3.57 -9.61
N SER A 112 12.76 4.76 -9.39
CA SER A 112 12.42 5.74 -10.45
C SER A 112 11.59 5.16 -11.59
N VAL A 113 10.75 4.16 -11.28
CA VAL A 113 9.85 3.50 -12.25
C VAL A 113 8.65 4.40 -12.56
N HIS A 114 8.16 5.12 -11.55
CA HIS A 114 7.00 6.01 -11.64
C HIS A 114 7.27 7.35 -10.97
N SER A 115 6.65 8.42 -11.47
CA SER A 115 6.68 9.72 -10.80
C SER A 115 5.79 9.72 -9.54
N PRO A 116 6.09 10.55 -8.52
CA PRO A 116 5.22 10.76 -7.37
C PRO A 116 3.77 11.10 -7.75
N ASP A 117 3.58 11.98 -8.73
CA ASP A 117 2.24 12.39 -9.20
C ASP A 117 1.46 11.21 -9.79
N PHE A 118 2.12 10.36 -10.58
CA PHE A 118 1.49 9.14 -11.11
C PHE A 118 1.10 8.19 -9.98
N MET A 119 2.01 7.94 -9.03
CA MET A 119 1.70 7.08 -7.88
C MET A 119 0.53 7.60 -7.05
N LEU A 120 0.46 8.91 -6.81
CA LEU A 120 -0.65 9.54 -6.09
C LEU A 120 -1.98 9.41 -6.84
N ASP A 121 -1.98 9.61 -8.16
CA ASP A 121 -3.16 9.42 -8.99
C ASP A 121 -3.66 7.97 -8.91
N ILE A 122 -2.76 6.99 -9.01
CA ILE A 122 -3.09 5.57 -8.86
C ILE A 122 -3.64 5.24 -7.46
N LEU A 123 -3.03 5.79 -6.40
CA LEU A 123 -3.48 5.56 -5.02
C LEU A 123 -4.83 6.23 -4.70
N ARG A 124 -5.19 7.31 -5.40
CA ARG A 124 -6.45 8.05 -5.19
C ARG A 124 -7.59 7.54 -6.07
N ASN A 125 -7.25 7.12 -7.28
CA ASN A 125 -8.21 6.84 -8.36
C ASN A 125 -8.16 5.40 -8.84
N GLY A 126 -7.27 4.57 -8.29
CA GLY A 126 -7.13 3.17 -8.62
C GLY A 126 -6.18 2.94 -9.80
N PRO A 127 -5.87 1.67 -10.08
CA PRO A 127 -5.08 1.31 -11.25
C PRO A 127 -5.77 1.80 -12.52
N LYS A 128 -4.98 2.32 -13.48
CA LYS A 128 -5.52 2.70 -14.79
C LYS A 128 -5.76 1.45 -15.62
N SER A 129 -6.81 1.49 -16.44
CA SER A 129 -7.15 0.40 -17.38
C SER A 129 -5.96 0.07 -18.26
N GLY A 130 -5.53 -1.19 -18.24
CA GLY A 130 -4.37 -1.69 -18.99
C GLY A 130 -3.76 -2.94 -18.34
N GLU A 131 -2.67 -3.44 -18.91
CA GLU A 131 -1.94 -4.57 -18.33
C GLU A 131 -1.15 -4.11 -17.10
N THR A 132 -1.56 -4.56 -15.91
CA THR A 132 -0.70 -4.55 -14.73
C THR A 132 0.27 -5.72 -14.86
N PHE A 133 1.57 -5.45 -14.76
CA PHE A 133 2.59 -6.51 -14.80
C PHE A 133 3.01 -6.88 -13.37
N PRO A 134 3.36 -8.16 -13.12
CA PRO A 134 3.91 -8.56 -11.84
C PRO A 134 5.29 -7.91 -11.63
N HIS A 135 5.52 -7.37 -10.43
CA HIS A 135 6.78 -6.70 -10.08
C HIS A 135 7.59 -7.51 -9.07
N ILE A 136 8.92 -7.50 -9.25
CA ILE A 136 9.84 -7.85 -8.16
C ILE A 136 9.76 -6.73 -7.13
N VAL A 137 9.58 -7.08 -5.87
CA VAL A 137 9.47 -6.12 -4.77
C VAL A 137 10.52 -6.42 -3.71
N PHE A 138 11.17 -5.37 -3.22
CA PHE A 138 12.09 -5.41 -2.10
C PHE A 138 11.41 -4.84 -0.85
N CYS A 139 11.69 -5.42 0.31
CA CYS A 139 11.17 -4.93 1.58
C CYS A 139 11.68 -3.50 1.85
N SER A 140 10.77 -2.54 2.02
CA SER A 140 11.12 -1.14 2.31
C SER A 140 11.92 -0.99 3.60
N ARG A 141 11.81 -1.93 4.54
CA ARG A 141 12.53 -1.89 5.82
C ARG A 141 13.98 -2.35 5.77
N CYS A 142 14.26 -3.43 5.04
CA CYS A 142 15.58 -4.07 5.08
C CYS A 142 16.13 -4.45 3.69
N THR A 143 15.48 -3.98 2.63
CA THR A 143 15.81 -4.16 1.21
C THR A 143 15.94 -5.62 0.75
N THR A 144 15.56 -6.58 1.58
CA THR A 144 15.50 -8.00 1.19
C THR A 144 14.39 -8.20 0.16
N GLN A 145 14.72 -8.89 -0.93
CA GLN A 145 13.73 -9.27 -1.96
C GLN A 145 12.69 -10.24 -1.40
N PHE A 146 11.43 -9.99 -1.70
CA PHE A 146 10.36 -10.97 -1.54
C PHE A 146 10.45 -12.05 -2.64
N GLN A 147 9.98 -13.26 -2.36
CA GLN A 147 9.96 -14.36 -3.33
C GLN A 147 8.78 -14.23 -4.30
N ALA A 148 7.63 -13.79 -3.82
CA ALA A 148 6.44 -13.55 -4.63
C ALA A 148 6.62 -12.31 -5.49
N LEU A 149 6.16 -12.39 -6.73
CA LEU A 149 5.98 -11.20 -7.54
C LEU A 149 4.69 -10.52 -7.11
N ALA A 150 4.76 -9.23 -6.81
CA ALA A 150 3.58 -8.47 -6.45
C ALA A 150 2.76 -8.14 -7.70
N TRP A 151 1.52 -8.63 -7.76
CA TRP A 151 0.63 -8.37 -8.88
C TRP A 151 -0.68 -7.75 -8.41
N TRP A 152 -0.91 -6.50 -8.82
CA TRP A 152 -2.19 -5.82 -8.64
C TRP A 152 -3.25 -6.52 -9.50
N ASP A 153 -4.33 -6.99 -8.89
CA ASP A 153 -5.41 -7.66 -9.61
C ASP A 153 -6.52 -6.68 -9.97
N ASP A 154 -6.69 -6.40 -11.26
CA ASP A 154 -7.91 -5.80 -11.81
C ASP A 154 -8.08 -6.16 -13.29
N PRO A 155 -8.95 -7.13 -13.63
CA PRO A 155 -9.25 -7.41 -15.02
C PRO A 155 -10.48 -6.65 -15.56
N GLN A 156 -11.32 -5.99 -14.74
CA GLN A 156 -12.68 -5.64 -15.17
C GLN A 156 -13.30 -4.36 -14.57
N ASN A 157 -12.67 -3.66 -13.61
CA ASN A 157 -13.24 -2.44 -13.02
C ASN A 157 -12.16 -1.39 -12.66
N PRO A 158 -11.64 -0.64 -13.67
CA PRO A 158 -10.72 0.47 -13.41
C PRO A 158 -11.41 1.50 -12.51
N GLY A 159 -10.94 1.65 -11.27
CA GLY A 159 -11.46 2.62 -10.31
C GLY A 159 -11.72 2.11 -8.89
N GLN A 160 -11.65 0.79 -8.62
CA GLN A 160 -11.76 0.28 -7.25
C GLN A 160 -10.41 0.20 -6.55
N VAL A 161 -9.85 1.35 -6.21
CA VAL A 161 -9.25 1.47 -4.88
C VAL A 161 -10.39 1.20 -3.88
N TRP A 162 -10.19 0.30 -2.90
CA TRP A 162 -11.22 0.09 -1.88
C TRP A 162 -11.25 1.34 -1.00
N LYS A 163 -12.08 2.30 -1.40
CA LYS A 163 -12.47 3.45 -0.59
C LYS A 163 -13.44 2.90 0.43
N HIS A 164 -13.11 3.04 1.72
CA HIS A 164 -14.08 2.81 2.79
C HIS A 164 -15.32 3.64 2.45
N ASP A 165 -16.48 3.02 2.32
CA ASP A 165 -17.73 3.78 2.41
C ASP A 165 -17.85 4.19 3.88
N PRO A 166 -18.01 5.49 4.21
CA PRO A 166 -17.90 6.01 5.57
C PRO A 166 -18.82 5.31 6.59
#